data_AF-A0A914GGG7-F1
#
_entry.id   AF-A0A914GGG7-F1
#
_cell.length_a   1.000
_cell.length_b   1.000
_cell.length_c   1.000
_cell.angle_alpha   90.00
_cell.angle_beta   90.00
_cell.angle_gamma   90.00
#
_symmetry.space_group_name_H-M   'P 1'
#
loop_
_entity.id
_entity.type
_entity.pdbx_description
1 polymer ?
#
loop_
_entity_poly.entity_id
_entity_poly.type
_entity_poly.pdbx_seq_one_letter_code
_entity_poly.pdbx_strand_id
1 'polypeptide(L)'
;MVQSLFYSAIIFGCCFSVFANAAIDESCKDKVHNLVESNSPKDIPYPAKILNFTGTVYDTEQKPTCSNKQPTILMPGWVKLLGGELHVERDFDIVKDGMLRMTVKGSNFDDALCLNGTSQYLALPNSFCNLKVCDFIGVEMCKILQQKGVHTFDELKEKMGFNTTLAIPEPPSLLGISLLDLFSGDFSFIFALETEGQTILELKIPTNHDFLQIGVEDDE
;
A
#
# COMPACT_ATOMS: atom_id res chain seq x y z
N MET A 1 13.09 61.22 60.56
CA MET A 1 13.99 60.51 61.49
C MET A 1 13.77 59.02 61.20
N VAL A 2 14.52 58.41 60.27
CA VAL A 2 15.76 57.61 60.51
C VAL A 2 15.38 56.32 61.28
N GLN A 3 15.61 55.07 60.87
CA GLN A 3 16.50 54.42 59.88
C GLN A 3 16.09 52.95 59.68
N SER A 4 16.33 52.43 58.46
CA SER A 4 16.98 51.16 58.08
C SER A 4 16.86 49.86 58.90
N LEU A 5 16.40 48.80 58.19
CA LEU A 5 17.14 47.60 57.69
C LEU A 5 17.49 46.52 58.75
N PHE A 6 17.19 45.24 58.46
CA PHE A 6 18.17 44.19 58.12
C PHE A 6 17.47 42.82 57.88
N TYR A 7 17.67 42.25 56.68
CA TYR A 7 17.98 40.85 56.37
C TYR A 7 17.02 39.70 56.76
N SER A 8 16.46 38.99 55.78
CA SER A 8 17.11 37.81 55.16
C SER A 8 16.13 37.01 54.29
N ALA A 9 16.60 36.66 53.11
CA ALA A 9 15.94 35.84 52.10
C ALA A 9 15.73 34.39 52.58
N ILE A 10 14.53 33.86 52.39
CA ILE A 10 14.34 32.43 52.12
C ILE A 10 13.63 32.34 50.78
N ILE A 11 14.39 31.82 49.83
CA ILE A 11 14.11 31.57 48.43
C ILE A 11 12.86 30.72 48.34
N PHE A 12 11.74 31.33 47.95
CA PHE A 12 10.58 30.59 47.45
C PHE A 12 10.97 30.11 46.05
N GLY A 13 11.69 28.99 46.01
CA GLY A 13 12.06 28.31 44.78
C GLY A 13 10.79 27.91 44.06
N CYS A 14 10.35 28.77 43.14
CA CYS A 14 9.34 28.44 42.16
C CYS A 14 9.81 27.18 41.44
N CYS A 15 9.18 26.05 41.75
CA CYS A 15 9.10 24.91 40.86
C CYS A 15 8.34 25.36 39.61
N PHE A 16 9.01 26.13 38.75
CA PHE A 16 8.67 26.14 37.33
C PHE A 16 9.12 24.79 36.80
N SER A 17 8.20 23.82 36.88
CA SER A 17 8.28 22.61 36.08
C SER A 17 8.25 23.05 34.62
N VAL A 18 9.43 23.22 34.03
CA VAL A 18 9.57 23.25 32.58
C VAL A 18 9.17 21.86 32.12
N PHE A 19 7.89 21.70 31.78
CA PHE A 19 7.45 20.61 30.93
C PHE A 19 8.16 20.84 29.60
N ALA A 20 9.31 20.19 29.42
CA ALA A 20 9.83 19.96 28.10
C ALA A 20 8.74 19.14 27.39
N ASN A 21 7.94 19.81 26.56
CA ASN A 21 7.18 19.13 25.53
C ASN A 21 8.24 18.39 24.71
N ALA A 22 8.42 17.10 24.99
CA ALA A 22 9.03 16.22 24.04
C ALA A 22 8.14 16.34 22.80
N ALA A 23 8.61 17.06 21.79
CA ALA A 23 8.01 17.02 20.47
C ALA A 23 7.95 15.54 20.12
N ILE A 24 6.75 14.97 20.10
CA ILE A 24 6.56 13.64 19.56
C ILE A 24 7.05 13.79 18.13
N ASP A 25 8.13 13.08 17.81
CA ASP A 25 8.62 12.92 16.45
C ASP A 25 7.53 12.15 15.69
N GLU A 26 6.51 12.89 15.25
CA GLU A 26 5.39 12.46 14.40
C GLU A 26 5.84 12.25 12.96
N SER A 27 7.10 12.51 12.64
CA SER A 27 7.59 12.39 11.27
C SER A 27 7.46 10.96 10.75
N CYS A 28 7.00 10.87 9.50
CA CYS A 28 6.90 9.61 8.78
C CYS A 28 8.29 9.00 8.58
N LYS A 29 8.55 7.82 9.17
CA LYS A 29 9.84 7.15 9.09
C LYS A 29 9.86 6.18 7.92
N ASP A 30 10.77 6.45 6.98
CA ASP A 30 10.94 5.62 5.79
C ASP A 30 11.29 4.17 6.15
N LYS A 31 10.67 3.22 5.43
CA LYS A 31 10.73 1.76 5.62
C LYS A 31 10.21 1.27 6.96
N VAL A 32 9.57 2.14 7.75
CA VAL A 32 8.94 1.78 9.02
C VAL A 32 7.46 2.06 8.97
N HIS A 33 7.07 3.33 8.80
CA HIS A 33 5.66 3.72 8.80
C HIS A 33 5.03 3.68 7.41
N ASN A 34 5.81 3.88 6.35
CA ASN A 34 5.34 3.80 4.96
C ASN A 34 5.52 2.40 4.34
N LEU A 35 5.73 1.36 5.16
CA LEU A 35 5.95 -0.02 4.71
C LEU A 35 4.62 -0.75 4.53
N VAL A 36 4.42 -1.33 3.35
CA VAL A 36 3.29 -2.19 3.00
C VAL A 36 3.80 -3.61 2.82
N GLU A 37 3.16 -4.57 3.51
CA GLU A 37 3.42 -5.99 3.33
C GLU A 37 2.26 -6.68 2.62
N SER A 38 2.59 -7.74 1.88
CA SER A 38 1.62 -8.57 1.18
C SER A 38 2.08 -10.01 1.09
N ASN A 39 1.12 -10.93 1.14
CA ASN A 39 1.37 -12.36 1.03
C ASN A 39 0.18 -13.07 0.39
N SER A 40 0.47 -14.19 -0.28
CA SER A 40 -0.55 -15.17 -0.62
C SER A 40 -1.08 -15.86 0.65
N PRO A 41 -2.37 -16.25 0.68
CA PRO A 41 -2.93 -17.04 1.77
C PRO A 41 -2.16 -18.34 2.00
N LYS A 42 -1.92 -18.69 3.27
CA LYS A 42 -1.14 -19.90 3.63
C LYS A 42 -1.97 -21.18 3.57
N ASP A 43 -3.28 -21.05 3.75
CA ASP A 43 -4.28 -22.10 3.87
C ASP A 43 -4.82 -22.59 2.53
N ILE A 44 -4.63 -21.82 1.46
CA ILE A 44 -5.09 -22.18 0.11
C ILE A 44 -3.89 -22.65 -0.75
N PRO A 45 -3.92 -23.88 -1.29
CA PRO A 45 -2.81 -24.45 -2.07
C PRO A 45 -2.86 -23.98 -3.53
N TYR A 46 -2.81 -22.67 -3.75
CA TYR A 46 -2.65 -22.12 -5.09
C TYR A 46 -1.31 -22.57 -5.69
N PRO A 47 -1.27 -22.92 -6.99
CA PRO A 47 -0.06 -23.41 -7.66
C PRO A 47 0.97 -22.31 -7.94
N ALA A 48 0.62 -21.04 -7.73
CA ALA A 48 1.55 -19.93 -7.63
C ALA A 48 1.30 -19.13 -6.34
N LYS A 49 2.39 -18.70 -5.68
CA LYS A 49 2.36 -18.00 -4.40
C LYS A 49 3.37 -16.86 -4.37
N ILE A 50 2.97 -15.73 -3.79
CA ILE A 50 3.86 -14.63 -3.47
C ILE A 50 4.11 -14.64 -1.96
N LEU A 51 5.38 -14.65 -1.58
CA LEU A 51 5.81 -14.68 -0.19
C LEU A 51 6.65 -13.45 0.13
N ASN A 52 6.47 -12.90 1.33
CA ASN A 52 7.25 -11.80 1.89
C ASN A 52 7.32 -10.58 0.96
N PHE A 53 6.24 -10.27 0.25
CA PHE A 53 6.21 -9.11 -0.63
C PHE A 53 6.17 -7.85 0.21
N THR A 54 7.10 -6.94 -0.04
CA THR A 54 7.24 -5.69 0.70
C THR A 54 7.49 -4.53 -0.24
N GLY A 55 6.90 -3.39 0.07
CA GLY A 55 7.11 -2.14 -0.66
C GLY A 55 6.90 -0.93 0.24
N THR A 56 7.41 0.21 -0.19
CA THR A 56 7.24 1.49 0.49
C THR A 56 6.50 2.49 -0.38
N VAL A 57 5.66 3.32 0.25
CA VAL A 57 4.84 4.34 -0.44
C VAL A 57 5.41 5.74 -0.24
N TYR A 58 5.27 6.58 -1.27
CA TYR A 58 5.80 7.94 -1.31
C TYR A 58 4.87 8.90 -2.09
N ASP A 59 4.98 10.19 -1.77
CA ASP A 59 4.36 11.28 -2.52
C ASP A 59 5.08 11.57 -3.85
N THR A 60 4.59 12.52 -4.64
CA THR A 60 5.20 12.91 -5.92
C THR A 60 6.64 13.43 -5.81
N GLU A 61 7.04 13.94 -4.63
CA GLU A 61 8.38 14.42 -4.31
C GLU A 61 9.31 13.32 -3.75
N GLN A 62 8.84 12.07 -3.71
CA GLN A 62 9.49 10.91 -3.12
C GLN A 62 9.73 10.99 -1.60
N LYS A 63 8.90 11.74 -0.86
CA LYS A 63 8.87 11.70 0.60
C LYS A 63 7.98 10.55 1.08
N PRO A 64 8.36 9.85 2.17
CA PRO A 64 7.56 8.75 2.69
C PRO A 64 6.20 9.26 3.18
N THR A 65 5.13 8.56 2.85
CA THR A 65 3.75 8.95 3.19
C THR A 65 3.15 8.01 4.23
N CYS A 66 2.64 8.57 5.33
CA CYS A 66 1.94 7.80 6.35
C CYS A 66 1.13 8.70 7.28
N SER A 67 -0.15 8.36 7.50
CA SER A 67 -0.93 8.95 8.58
C SER A 67 -1.07 7.99 9.75
N ASN A 68 -1.04 8.51 10.97
CA ASN A 68 -1.13 7.71 12.20
C ASN A 68 -0.09 6.56 12.26
N LYS A 69 1.10 6.78 11.69
CA LYS A 69 2.21 5.80 11.58
C LYS A 69 1.87 4.56 10.74
N GLN A 70 0.86 4.64 9.87
CA GLN A 70 0.48 3.59 8.93
C GLN A 70 0.67 4.07 7.49
N PRO A 71 0.98 3.18 6.54
CA PRO A 71 1.26 3.59 5.17
C PRO A 71 0.02 4.21 4.53
N THR A 72 0.21 5.35 3.86
CA THR A 72 -0.85 6.05 3.15
C THR A 72 -0.47 6.22 1.69
N ILE A 73 -1.31 5.71 0.79
CA ILE A 73 -1.13 5.89 -0.65
C ILE A 73 -1.68 7.25 -1.05
N LEU A 74 -0.83 8.10 -1.62
CA LEU A 74 -1.22 9.31 -2.32
C LEU A 74 -1.31 9.04 -3.83
N MET A 75 -2.27 9.71 -4.48
CA MET A 75 -2.49 9.62 -5.92
C MET A 75 -2.51 11.05 -6.50
N PRO A 76 -1.56 11.42 -7.38
CA PRO A 76 -0.44 10.62 -7.84
C PRO A 76 0.64 10.42 -6.76
N GLY A 77 1.49 9.41 -6.93
CA GLY A 77 2.52 9.04 -5.96
C GLY A 77 3.46 7.97 -6.49
N TRP A 78 4.24 7.34 -5.61
CA TRP A 78 5.16 6.25 -5.98
C TRP A 78 5.12 5.09 -5.00
N VAL A 79 5.30 3.88 -5.53
CA VAL A 79 5.58 2.67 -4.75
C VAL A 79 6.99 2.18 -5.08
N LYS A 80 7.83 1.96 -4.07
CA LYS A 80 9.14 1.30 -4.24
C LYS A 80 9.05 -0.12 -3.71
N LEU A 81 9.21 -1.09 -4.58
CA LEU A 81 9.26 -2.51 -4.24
C LEU A 81 10.60 -2.82 -3.57
N LEU A 82 10.54 -3.45 -2.40
CA LEU A 82 11.71 -3.79 -1.58
C LEU A 82 12.11 -5.25 -1.72
N GLY A 83 11.14 -6.15 -1.88
CA GLY A 83 11.42 -7.57 -2.00
C GLY A 83 10.16 -8.43 -2.05
N GLY A 84 10.41 -9.74 -2.17
CA GLY A 84 9.38 -10.76 -2.31
C GLY A 84 9.87 -11.93 -3.17
N GLU A 85 9.17 -13.04 -3.06
CA GLU A 85 9.45 -14.24 -3.83
C GLU A 85 8.17 -14.74 -4.49
N LEU A 86 8.23 -15.00 -5.79
CA LEU A 86 7.17 -15.68 -6.51
C LEU A 86 7.56 -17.15 -6.68
N HIS A 87 6.77 -18.04 -6.09
CA HIS A 87 6.91 -19.48 -6.21
C HIS A 87 5.87 -19.97 -7.20
N VAL A 88 6.29 -20.62 -8.29
CA VAL A 88 5.44 -21.13 -9.36
C VAL A 88 5.69 -22.63 -9.52
N GLU A 89 4.69 -23.47 -9.25
CA GLU A 89 4.85 -24.93 -9.22
C GLU A 89 4.92 -25.57 -10.63
N ARG A 90 4.33 -24.92 -11.63
CA ARG A 90 4.26 -25.37 -13.02
C ARG A 90 4.19 -24.19 -13.99
N ASP A 91 4.41 -24.45 -15.27
CA ASP A 91 4.21 -23.43 -16.29
C ASP A 91 2.71 -23.13 -16.50
N PHE A 92 2.43 -21.89 -16.91
CA PHE A 92 1.09 -21.38 -17.26
C PHE A 92 1.12 -20.62 -18.59
N ASP A 93 -0.06 -20.24 -19.10
CA ASP A 93 -0.19 -19.35 -20.27
C ASP A 93 -0.86 -18.01 -19.92
N ILE A 94 -0.26 -17.30 -18.97
CA ILE A 94 -0.77 -16.00 -18.47
C ILE A 94 -0.83 -14.96 -19.59
N VAL A 95 0.08 -15.01 -20.57
CA VAL A 95 0.09 -14.07 -21.71
C VAL A 95 -1.15 -14.23 -22.58
N LYS A 96 -1.66 -15.46 -22.72
CA LYS A 96 -2.85 -15.75 -23.54
C LYS A 96 -4.15 -15.30 -22.88
N ASP A 97 -4.35 -15.62 -21.61
CA ASP A 97 -5.65 -15.43 -20.94
C ASP A 97 -5.57 -15.00 -19.47
N GLY A 98 -4.43 -14.47 -19.03
CA GLY A 98 -4.21 -13.98 -17.67
C GLY A 98 -5.13 -12.82 -17.29
N MET A 99 -6.04 -13.07 -16.36
CA MET A 99 -7.02 -12.10 -15.84
C MET A 99 -6.80 -11.87 -14.35
N LEU A 100 -6.62 -10.60 -13.97
CA LEU A 100 -6.60 -10.17 -12.59
C LEU A 100 -8.03 -9.83 -12.15
N ARG A 101 -8.51 -10.47 -11.09
CA ARG A 101 -9.79 -10.20 -10.44
C ARG A 101 -9.56 -9.57 -9.09
N MET A 102 -10.17 -8.43 -8.86
CA MET A 102 -10.04 -7.68 -7.62
C MET A 102 -11.26 -7.89 -6.73
N THR A 103 -10.99 -8.06 -5.44
CA THR A 103 -11.96 -7.83 -4.37
C THR A 103 -11.47 -6.66 -3.55
N VAL A 104 -12.28 -5.61 -3.42
CA VAL A 104 -11.93 -4.36 -2.75
C VAL A 104 -12.99 -4.08 -1.70
N LYS A 105 -12.57 -4.00 -0.44
CA LYS A 105 -13.46 -3.69 0.68
C LYS A 105 -12.94 -2.45 1.40
N GLY A 106 -13.78 -1.44 1.52
CA GLY A 106 -13.48 -0.25 2.34
C GLY A 106 -14.03 -0.40 3.75
N SER A 107 -13.39 0.24 4.73
CA SER A 107 -13.83 0.24 6.13
C SER A 107 -15.20 0.90 6.33
N ASN A 108 -15.51 1.91 5.51
CA ASN A 108 -16.73 2.71 5.57
C ASN A 108 -17.85 2.22 4.63
N PHE A 109 -17.69 1.06 4.00
CA PHE A 109 -18.67 0.50 3.07
C PHE A 109 -19.21 -0.83 3.62
N ASP A 110 -20.54 -0.96 3.65
CA ASP A 110 -21.19 -2.21 4.09
C ASP A 110 -20.87 -3.37 3.15
N ASP A 111 -20.90 -3.10 1.84
CA ASP A 111 -20.58 -4.05 0.77
C ASP A 111 -19.19 -3.79 0.16
N ALA A 112 -18.59 -4.84 -0.39
CA ALA A 112 -17.33 -4.72 -1.13
C ALA A 112 -17.55 -3.91 -2.43
N LEU A 113 -16.67 -2.97 -2.75
CA LEU A 113 -16.72 -2.19 -3.99
C LEU A 113 -16.53 -3.06 -5.23
N CYS A 114 -15.58 -4.00 -5.13
CA CYS A 114 -15.37 -5.07 -6.09
C CYS A 114 -15.46 -6.40 -5.35
N LEU A 115 -16.08 -7.39 -5.97
CA LEU A 115 -16.13 -8.77 -5.49
C LEU A 115 -15.79 -9.71 -6.65
N ASN A 116 -14.66 -10.42 -6.54
CA ASN A 116 -14.18 -11.39 -7.53
C ASN A 116 -14.16 -10.84 -8.97
N GLY A 117 -13.74 -9.59 -9.10
CA GLY A 117 -13.66 -8.87 -10.37
C GLY A 117 -14.98 -8.32 -10.90
N THR A 118 -16.05 -8.34 -10.09
CA THR A 118 -17.34 -7.73 -10.41
C THR A 118 -17.56 -6.52 -9.52
N SER A 119 -17.84 -5.37 -10.11
CA SER A 119 -18.23 -4.17 -9.37
C SER A 119 -19.57 -4.40 -8.68
N GLN A 120 -19.65 -4.02 -7.40
CA GLN A 120 -20.92 -3.95 -6.66
C GLN A 120 -21.44 -2.51 -6.59
N TYR A 121 -20.66 -1.54 -7.06
CA TYR A 121 -21.01 -0.13 -7.00
C TYR A 121 -21.44 0.38 -8.38
N LEU A 122 -22.64 0.95 -8.47
CA LEU A 122 -23.25 1.35 -9.75
C LEU A 122 -22.36 2.32 -10.57
N ALA A 123 -21.65 3.22 -9.89
CA ALA A 123 -20.79 4.19 -10.58
C ALA A 123 -19.41 3.62 -10.96
N LEU A 124 -19.08 2.39 -10.56
CA LEU A 124 -17.79 1.76 -10.85
C LEU A 124 -17.96 0.68 -11.94
N PRO A 125 -17.40 0.86 -13.15
CA PRO A 125 -17.45 -0.16 -14.19
C PRO A 125 -16.70 -1.44 -13.81
N ASN A 126 -17.17 -2.60 -14.28
CA ASN A 126 -16.50 -3.90 -14.05
C ASN A 126 -15.04 -3.93 -14.53
N SER A 127 -14.68 -3.14 -15.54
CA SER A 127 -13.31 -3.02 -16.04
C SER A 127 -12.31 -2.45 -15.03
N PHE A 128 -12.78 -1.84 -13.93
CA PHE A 128 -11.92 -1.44 -12.81
C PHE A 128 -11.71 -2.56 -11.79
N CYS A 129 -12.59 -3.57 -11.77
CA CYS A 129 -12.50 -4.71 -10.88
C CYS A 129 -11.84 -5.93 -11.56
N ASN A 130 -11.90 -6.03 -12.89
CA ASN A 130 -11.23 -7.06 -13.66
C ASN A 130 -10.40 -6.44 -14.80
N LEU A 131 -9.17 -6.92 -14.95
CA LEU A 131 -8.26 -6.42 -15.98
C LEU A 131 -7.33 -7.53 -16.47
N LYS A 132 -6.83 -7.38 -17.69
CA LYS A 132 -5.79 -8.27 -18.22
C LYS A 132 -4.49 -7.95 -17.51
N VAL A 133 -3.92 -8.93 -16.81
CA VAL A 133 -2.76 -8.68 -15.95
C VAL A 133 -1.56 -8.16 -16.76
N CYS A 134 -1.35 -8.69 -17.97
CA CYS A 134 -0.22 -8.32 -18.83
C CYS A 134 -0.33 -6.92 -19.44
N ASP A 135 -1.54 -6.36 -19.52
CA ASP A 135 -1.72 -4.96 -19.93
C ASP A 135 -1.25 -4.01 -18.83
N PHE A 136 -1.28 -4.46 -17.57
CA PHE A 136 -0.87 -3.68 -16.40
C PHE A 136 0.62 -3.82 -16.07
N ILE A 137 1.14 -5.06 -16.01
CA ILE A 137 2.54 -5.31 -15.62
C ILE A 137 3.51 -5.47 -16.81
N GLY A 138 2.97 -5.51 -18.04
CA GLY A 138 3.73 -5.74 -19.25
C GLY A 138 3.95 -7.21 -19.59
N VAL A 139 4.09 -7.50 -20.89
CA VAL A 139 4.23 -8.85 -21.43
C VAL A 139 5.48 -9.56 -20.91
N GLU A 140 6.60 -8.85 -20.75
CA GLU A 140 7.85 -9.46 -20.27
C GLU A 140 7.74 -9.94 -18.82
N MET A 141 7.02 -9.20 -17.96
CA MET A 141 6.75 -9.67 -16.60
C MET A 141 5.84 -10.89 -16.60
N CYS A 142 4.78 -10.89 -17.41
CA CYS A 142 3.92 -12.07 -17.56
C CYS A 142 4.69 -13.33 -18.01
N LYS A 143 5.66 -13.18 -18.91
CA LYS A 143 6.52 -14.30 -19.35
C LYS A 143 7.34 -14.91 -18.23
N ILE A 144 7.66 -14.16 -17.19
CA ILE A 144 8.34 -14.69 -16.01
C ILE A 144 7.34 -15.31 -15.04
N LEU A 145 6.22 -14.63 -14.77
CA LEU A 145 5.17 -15.14 -13.89
C LEU A 145 4.64 -16.51 -14.34
N GLN A 146 4.70 -16.79 -15.65
CA GLN A 146 4.21 -18.04 -16.22
C GLN A 146 5.21 -19.19 -16.18
N GLN A 147 6.48 -18.96 -15.80
CA GLN A 147 7.51 -19.99 -15.76
C GLN A 147 7.59 -20.64 -14.39
N LYS A 148 7.69 -21.96 -14.37
CA LYS A 148 7.96 -22.73 -13.16
C LYS A 148 9.29 -22.30 -12.54
N GLY A 149 9.28 -22.09 -11.23
CA GLY A 149 10.49 -21.76 -10.48
C GLY A 149 10.20 -20.88 -9.27
N VAL A 150 11.28 -20.46 -8.61
CA VAL A 150 11.25 -19.40 -7.61
C VAL A 150 11.89 -18.19 -8.26
N HIS A 151 11.12 -17.12 -8.43
CA HIS A 151 11.57 -15.87 -9.03
C HIS A 151 11.66 -14.82 -7.93
N THR A 152 12.84 -14.24 -7.75
CA THR A 152 13.07 -13.19 -6.75
C THR A 152 13.09 -11.81 -7.40
N PHE A 153 12.83 -10.77 -6.60
CA PHE A 153 12.93 -9.39 -7.09
C PHE A 153 14.31 -9.04 -7.65
N ASP A 154 15.38 -9.52 -7.02
CA ASP A 154 16.74 -9.27 -7.49
C ASP A 154 16.98 -9.90 -8.86
N GLU A 155 16.50 -11.12 -9.08
CA GLU A 155 16.56 -11.79 -10.37
C GLU A 155 15.76 -11.03 -11.45
N LEU A 156 14.55 -10.57 -11.12
CA LEU A 156 13.70 -9.78 -12.03
C LEU A 156 14.36 -8.44 -12.39
N LYS A 157 15.00 -7.77 -11.43
CA LYS A 157 15.70 -6.51 -11.60
C LYS A 157 16.90 -6.66 -12.53
N GLU A 158 17.73 -7.69 -12.31
CA GLU A 158 18.92 -7.95 -13.11
C GLU A 158 18.60 -8.35 -14.55
N LYS A 159 17.59 -9.21 -14.75
CA LYS A 159 17.26 -9.75 -16.08
C LYS A 159 16.52 -8.77 -16.98
N MET A 160 15.68 -7.92 -16.41
CA MET A 160 14.76 -7.09 -17.20
C MET A 160 14.98 -5.58 -17.05
N GLY A 161 15.97 -5.14 -16.25
CA GLY A 161 16.11 -3.72 -15.92
C GLY A 161 14.87 -3.17 -15.22
N PHE A 162 14.17 -4.04 -14.47
CA PHE A 162 12.90 -3.71 -13.84
C PHE A 162 13.06 -2.53 -12.90
N ASN A 163 12.31 -1.45 -13.16
CA ASN A 163 12.27 -0.31 -12.25
C ASN A 163 11.44 -0.71 -11.03
N THR A 164 12.11 -0.87 -9.89
CA THR A 164 11.46 -1.19 -8.62
C THR A 164 10.59 -0.04 -8.11
N THR A 165 10.62 1.11 -8.76
CA THR A 165 9.76 2.25 -8.47
C THR A 165 8.63 2.32 -9.49
N LEU A 166 7.40 2.09 -9.03
CA LEU A 166 6.18 2.16 -9.82
C LEU A 166 5.48 3.49 -9.56
N ALA A 167 5.07 4.17 -10.63
CA ALA A 167 4.26 5.37 -10.53
C ALA A 167 2.81 5.00 -10.20
N ILE A 168 2.25 5.67 -9.20
CA ILE A 168 0.82 5.61 -8.90
C ILE A 168 0.17 6.73 -9.73
N PRO A 169 -0.77 6.38 -10.64
CA PRO A 169 -1.36 7.36 -11.54
C PRO A 169 -2.21 8.38 -10.78
N GLU A 170 -2.53 9.48 -11.46
CA GLU A 170 -3.58 10.38 -11.00
C GLU A 170 -4.92 9.62 -10.92
N PRO A 171 -5.77 9.97 -9.95
CA PRO A 171 -7.07 9.34 -9.84
C PRO A 171 -7.93 9.63 -11.07
N PRO A 172 -8.60 8.62 -11.64
CA PRO A 172 -9.49 8.86 -12.75
C PRO A 172 -10.65 9.78 -12.31
N SER A 173 -10.98 10.76 -13.14
CA SER A 173 -12.16 11.62 -12.91
C SER A 173 -13.37 10.98 -13.57
N LEU A 174 -14.46 10.79 -12.81
CA LEU A 174 -15.72 10.28 -13.34
C LEU A 174 -16.81 11.34 -13.13
N LEU A 175 -17.44 11.79 -14.22
CA LEU A 175 -18.52 12.77 -14.19
C LEU A 175 -18.15 14.10 -13.49
N GLY A 176 -16.87 14.50 -13.53
CA GLY A 176 -16.38 15.72 -12.89
C GLY A 176 -16.15 15.62 -11.38
N ILE A 177 -16.30 14.44 -10.79
CA ILE A 177 -15.90 14.12 -9.41
C ILE A 177 -14.62 13.27 -9.49
N SER A 178 -13.63 13.54 -8.65
CA SER A 178 -12.44 12.70 -8.58
C SER A 178 -12.81 11.36 -7.95
N LEU A 179 -12.33 10.24 -8.49
CA LEU A 179 -12.50 8.95 -7.79
C LEU A 179 -11.92 8.99 -6.37
N LEU A 180 -10.93 9.84 -6.08
CA LEU A 180 -10.42 10.04 -4.71
C LEU A 180 -11.45 10.65 -3.76
N ASP A 181 -12.33 11.53 -4.25
CA ASP A 181 -13.37 12.11 -3.40
C ASP A 181 -14.38 11.03 -2.96
N LEU A 182 -14.50 9.96 -3.75
CA LEU A 182 -15.37 8.81 -3.48
C LEU A 182 -14.64 7.65 -2.78
N PHE A 183 -13.33 7.51 -3.01
CA PHE A 183 -12.52 6.35 -2.62
C PHE A 183 -11.30 6.73 -1.77
N SER A 184 -11.32 7.89 -1.12
CA SER A 184 -10.43 8.18 0.01
C SER A 184 -10.92 7.44 1.25
N GLY A 185 -9.99 6.96 2.07
CA GLY A 185 -10.28 6.15 3.26
C GLY A 185 -9.46 4.87 3.31
N ASP A 186 -9.92 3.90 4.10
CA ASP A 186 -9.16 2.68 4.39
C ASP A 186 -9.71 1.50 3.60
N PHE A 187 -8.82 0.82 2.85
CA PHE A 187 -9.19 -0.26 1.95
C PHE A 187 -8.33 -1.50 2.12
N SER A 188 -8.96 -2.66 1.98
CA SER A 188 -8.28 -3.94 1.82
C SER A 188 -8.49 -4.45 0.40
N PHE A 189 -7.43 -5.00 -0.19
CA PHE A 189 -7.41 -5.50 -1.55
C PHE A 189 -7.07 -6.98 -1.56
N ILE A 190 -7.78 -7.74 -2.38
CA ILE A 190 -7.43 -9.11 -2.74
C ILE A 190 -7.35 -9.16 -4.25
N PHE A 191 -6.20 -9.59 -4.77
CA PHE A 191 -5.95 -9.78 -6.18
C PHE A 191 -5.85 -11.27 -6.48
N ALA A 192 -6.79 -11.79 -7.26
CA ALA A 192 -6.79 -13.17 -7.71
C ALA A 192 -6.41 -13.22 -9.20
N LEU A 193 -5.34 -13.96 -9.54
CA LEU A 193 -4.92 -14.16 -10.92
C LEU A 193 -5.53 -15.47 -11.45
N GLU A 194 -6.28 -15.36 -12.53
CA GLU A 194 -6.89 -16.47 -13.26
C GLU A 194 -6.22 -16.65 -14.63
N THR A 195 -5.96 -17.89 -15.01
CA THR A 195 -5.49 -18.30 -16.35
C THR A 195 -5.92 -19.74 -16.56
N GLU A 196 -6.13 -20.19 -17.79
CA GLU A 196 -6.59 -21.56 -18.08
C GLU A 196 -7.94 -21.90 -17.39
N GLY A 197 -8.75 -20.90 -17.08
CA GLY A 197 -10.04 -21.04 -16.38
C GLY A 197 -9.96 -21.39 -14.90
N GLN A 198 -8.80 -21.21 -14.25
CA GLN A 198 -8.64 -21.44 -12.81
C GLN A 198 -7.87 -20.31 -12.13
N THR A 199 -8.17 -20.04 -10.86
CA THR A 199 -7.37 -19.14 -10.04
C THR A 199 -6.06 -19.82 -9.67
N ILE A 200 -4.95 -19.24 -10.09
CA ILE A 200 -3.62 -19.80 -9.90
C ILE A 200 -2.84 -19.14 -8.77
N LEU A 201 -3.24 -17.94 -8.36
CA LEU A 201 -2.58 -17.13 -7.35
C LEU A 201 -3.58 -16.15 -6.74
N GLU A 202 -3.44 -15.92 -5.44
CA GLU A 202 -4.14 -14.86 -4.72
C GLU A 202 -3.13 -14.05 -3.90
N LEU A 203 -3.33 -12.74 -3.83
CA LEU A 203 -2.48 -11.81 -3.10
C LEU A 203 -3.35 -10.86 -2.28
N LYS A 204 -3.13 -10.80 -0.96
CA LYS A 204 -3.83 -9.87 -0.07
C LYS A 204 -2.94 -8.65 0.25
N ILE A 205 -3.48 -7.44 0.13
CA ILE A 205 -2.79 -6.19 0.44
C ILE A 205 -3.71 -5.29 1.29
N PRO A 206 -3.26 -4.76 2.45
CA PRO A 206 -2.03 -5.11 3.16
C PRO A 206 -2.19 -6.40 3.99
N THR A 207 -1.08 -6.97 4.47
CA THR A 207 -1.07 -8.06 5.46
C THR A 207 -0.54 -7.65 6.83
N ASN A 208 0.20 -6.55 6.93
CA ASN A 208 0.71 -5.99 8.18
C ASN A 208 -0.30 -5.05 8.88
N HIS A 209 -1.39 -4.70 8.20
CA HIS A 209 -2.50 -3.89 8.70
C HIS A 209 -3.83 -4.49 8.22
N ASP A 210 -4.94 -4.08 8.83
CA ASP A 210 -6.28 -4.49 8.38
C ASP A 210 -6.68 -3.80 7.07
N PHE A 211 -6.25 -2.55 6.90
CA PHE A 211 -6.54 -1.70 5.76
C PHE A 211 -5.32 -0.87 5.37
N LEU A 212 -5.32 -0.41 4.13
CA LEU A 212 -4.37 0.54 3.55
C LEU A 212 -5.11 1.85 3.32
N GLN A 213 -4.57 2.94 3.87
CA GLN A 213 -5.18 4.25 3.71
C GLN A 213 -4.86 4.81 2.33
N ILE A 214 -5.85 5.42 1.67
CA ILE A 214 -5.73 6.02 0.35
C ILE A 214 -6.27 7.45 0.40
N GLY A 215 -5.52 8.40 -0.17
CA GLY A 215 -6.01 9.74 -0.46
C GLY A 215 -6.23 10.64 0.75
N VAL A 216 -5.65 10.32 1.90
CA VAL A 216 -5.62 11.19 3.07
C VAL A 216 -4.24 11.85 3.07
N GLU A 217 -4.18 13.15 2.78
CA GLU A 217 -2.97 13.93 3.03
C GLU A 217 -2.82 14.11 4.54
N ASP A 218 -1.59 14.10 5.05
CA ASP A 218 -1.36 14.34 6.48
C ASP A 218 -1.88 15.74 6.83
N ASP A 219 -2.74 15.81 7.85
CA ASP A 219 -3.11 17.07 8.49
C ASP A 219 -1.84 17.61 9.19
N GLU A 220 -1.15 18.59 8.58
CA GLU A 220 -0.08 19.36 9.24
C GLU A 220 -0.56 20.06 10.52
#